data_AF-A0A6A4NM69-F1
#
_entry.id   AF-A0A6A4NM69-F1
#
_cell.length_a   1.000
_cell.length_b   1.000
_cell.length_c   1.000
_cell.angle_alpha   90.00
_cell.angle_beta   90.00
_cell.angle_gamma   90.00
#
_symmetry.space_group_name_H-M   'P 1'
#
loop_
_entity.id
_entity.type
_entity.pdbx_description
1 polymer ?
#
loop_
_entity_poly.entity_id
_entity_poly.type
_entity_poly.pdbx_seq_one_letter_code
_entity_poly.pdbx_strand_id
1 'polypeptide(L)'
;MQKYAANEVCDKFAIAGFHSNLISYLTQELNMPLVSASNILTIYGGTASLTPLIGALIAESFAGRFWTITIASLIYDLVCYSTIFSYNIFFLHLKFYLSVKLMKA
;
A
#
# COMPACT_ATOMS: atom_id res chain seq x y z
N MET A 1 -3.76 -31.39 14.44
CA MET A 1 -4.81 -31.79 13.46
C MET A 1 -6.22 -31.39 13.92
N GLN A 2 -6.75 -31.85 15.07
CA GLN A 2 -8.13 -31.54 15.50
C GLN A 2 -8.48 -30.05 15.71
N LYS A 3 -7.55 -29.20 16.17
CA LYS A 3 -7.82 -27.76 16.38
C LYS A 3 -8.10 -26.99 15.08
N TYR A 4 -7.45 -27.36 13.98
CA TYR A 4 -7.65 -26.71 12.68
C TYR A 4 -9.01 -27.11 12.07
N ALA A 5 -9.41 -28.37 12.24
CA ALA A 5 -10.70 -28.87 11.77
C ALA A 5 -11.87 -28.13 12.44
N ALA A 6 -11.80 -27.87 13.75
CA ALA A 6 -12.85 -27.11 14.44
C ALA A 6 -12.95 -25.66 13.95
N ASN A 7 -11.81 -25.00 13.67
CA ASN A 7 -11.80 -23.63 13.15
C ASN A 7 -12.39 -23.55 11.74
N GLU A 8 -11.99 -24.46 10.85
CA GLU A 8 -12.50 -24.49 9.48
C GLU A 8 -13.99 -24.82 9.43
N VAL A 9 -14.46 -25.79 10.23
CA VAL A 9 -15.89 -26.11 10.33
C VAL A 9 -16.68 -24.93 10.87
N CYS A 10 -16.17 -24.22 11.88
CA CYS A 10 -16.82 -23.02 12.43
C CYS A 10 -16.92 -21.89 11.38
N ASP A 11 -15.86 -21.65 10.63
CA ASP A 11 -15.83 -20.64 9.56
C ASP A 11 -16.84 -20.95 8.46
N LYS A 12 -16.83 -22.19 7.95
CA LYS A 12 -17.79 -22.67 6.93
C LYS A 12 -19.23 -22.59 7.44
N PHE A 13 -19.47 -22.95 8.70
CA PHE A 13 -20.79 -22.89 9.32
C PHE A 13 -21.29 -21.46 9.47
N ALA A 14 -20.45 -20.53 9.93
CA ALA A 14 -20.79 -19.13 10.06
C ALA A 14 -21.16 -18.50 8.71
N ILE A 15 -20.39 -18.83 7.66
CA ILE A 15 -20.66 -18.36 6.30
C ILE A 15 -21.99 -18.91 5.78
N ALA A 16 -22.27 -20.22 5.95
CA ALA A 16 -23.51 -20.82 5.51
C ALA A 16 -24.74 -20.25 6.24
N GLY A 17 -24.66 -20.09 7.57
CA GLY A 17 -25.73 -19.52 8.39
C GLY A 17 -26.02 -18.05 8.07
N PHE A 18 -24.97 -17.25 7.84
CA PHE A 18 -25.11 -15.87 7.37
C PHE A 18 -25.80 -15.81 6.01
N HIS A 19 -25.40 -16.68 5.07
CA HIS A 19 -25.98 -16.74 3.73
C HIS A 19 -27.49 -17.05 3.77
N SER A 20 -27.91 -18.02 4.60
CA SER A 20 -29.32 -18.36 4.77
C SER A 20 -30.14 -17.23 5.40
N ASN A 21 -29.57 -16.54 6.39
CA ASN A 21 -30.25 -15.43 7.05
C ASN A 21 -30.45 -14.25 6.09
N LEU A 22 -29.44 -13.96 5.26
CA LEU A 22 -29.50 -12.91 4.26
C LEU A 22 -30.55 -13.19 3.16
N ILE A 23 -30.67 -14.44 2.69
CA ILE A 23 -31.76 -14.85 1.78
C ILE A 23 -33.13 -14.60 2.41
N SER A 24 -33.32 -15.08 3.65
CA SER A 24 -34.60 -14.95 4.35
C SER A 24 -34.96 -13.48 4.56
N TYR A 25 -34.00 -12.64 4.94
CA TYR A 25 -34.20 -11.20 5.08
C TYR A 25 -34.60 -10.52 3.76
N LEU A 26 -33.88 -10.80 2.67
CA LEU A 26 -34.18 -10.20 1.36
C LEU A 26 -35.54 -10.65 0.81
N THR A 27 -35.97 -11.87 1.11
CA THR A 27 -37.24 -12.42 0.61
C THR A 27 -38.44 -12.10 1.49
N GLN A 28 -38.28 -12.11 2.82
CA GLN A 28 -39.38 -11.93 3.78
C GLN A 28 -39.58 -10.47 4.21
N GLU A 29 -38.49 -9.75 4.52
CA GLU A 29 -38.57 -8.35 5.00
C GLU A 29 -38.58 -7.37 3.83
N LEU A 30 -37.75 -7.63 2.81
CA LEU A 30 -37.60 -6.75 1.65
C LEU A 30 -38.53 -7.12 0.47
N ASN A 31 -39.33 -8.20 0.61
CA ASN A 31 -40.28 -8.71 -0.40
C ASN A 31 -39.69 -8.83 -1.82
N MET A 32 -38.39 -9.13 -1.93
CA MET A 32 -37.75 -9.32 -3.23
C MET A 32 -38.01 -10.73 -3.79
N PRO A 33 -38.17 -10.88 -5.12
CA PRO A 33 -38.26 -12.20 -5.72
C PRO A 33 -36.97 -12.99 -5.48
N LEU A 34 -37.11 -14.29 -5.20
CA LEU A 34 -36.00 -15.20 -4.88
C LEU A 34 -34.85 -15.15 -5.89
N VAL A 35 -35.18 -14.90 -7.17
CA VAL A 35 -34.21 -14.75 -8.27
C VAL A 35 -33.33 -13.50 -8.05
N SER A 36 -33.90 -12.36 -7.68
CA SER A 36 -33.12 -11.15 -7.36
C SER A 36 -32.30 -11.32 -6.08
N ALA A 37 -32.87 -11.95 -5.04
CA ALA A 37 -32.13 -12.22 -3.80
C ALA A 37 -30.89 -13.10 -4.06
N SER A 38 -31.03 -14.14 -4.89
CA SER A 38 -29.93 -15.02 -5.30
C SER A 38 -28.86 -14.29 -6.13
N ASN A 39 -29.28 -13.34 -6.97
CA ASN A 39 -28.35 -12.50 -7.74
C ASN A 39 -27.52 -11.59 -6.82
N ILE A 40 -28.15 -10.94 -5.84
CA ILE A 40 -27.45 -10.09 -4.86
C ILE A 40 -26.42 -10.91 -4.08
N LEU A 41 -26.74 -12.14 -3.69
CA LEU A 41 -25.81 -13.02 -2.99
C LEU A 41 -24.63 -13.46 -3.84
N THR A 42 -24.87 -13.71 -5.12
CA THR A 42 -23.80 -14.04 -6.08
C THR A 42 -22.85 -12.85 -6.26
N ILE A 43 -23.40 -11.63 -6.37
CA ILE A 43 -22.62 -10.39 -6.44
C ILE A 43 -21.84 -10.19 -5.13
N TYR A 44 -22.47 -10.40 -3.97
CA TYR A 44 -21.80 -10.32 -2.67
C TYR A 44 -20.63 -11.29 -2.55
N GLY A 45 -20.80 -12.56 -2.92
CA GLY A 45 -19.73 -13.55 -2.95
C GLY A 45 -18.59 -13.19 -3.90
N GLY A 46 -18.93 -12.62 -5.07
CA GLY A 46 -17.96 -12.08 -6.02
C GLY A 46 -17.16 -10.91 -5.44
N THR A 47 -17.82 -9.94 -4.82
CA THR A 47 -17.16 -8.80 -4.16
C THR A 47 -16.29 -9.24 -3.00
N ALA A 48 -16.77 -10.15 -2.14
CA ALA A 48 -16.02 -10.67 -1.00
C ALA A 48 -14.71 -11.36 -1.43
N SER A 49 -14.69 -11.99 -2.61
CA SER A 49 -13.50 -12.61 -3.19
C SER A 49 -12.53 -11.59 -3.82
N LEU A 50 -13.06 -10.47 -4.34
CA LEU A 50 -12.25 -9.39 -4.95
C LEU A 50 -11.67 -8.40 -3.92
N THR A 51 -12.34 -8.21 -2.78
CA THR A 51 -11.87 -7.36 -1.67
C THR A 51 -10.43 -7.64 -1.24
N PRO A 52 -10.01 -8.90 -0.97
CA PRO A 52 -8.62 -9.18 -0.57
C PRO A 52 -7.62 -8.89 -1.69
N LEU A 53 -8.00 -9.00 -2.97
CA LEU A 53 -7.12 -8.67 -4.09
C LEU A 53 -6.82 -7.16 -4.16
N ILE A 54 -7.86 -6.34 -4.02
CA ILE A 54 -7.71 -4.87 -3.99
C ILE A 54 -6.96 -4.45 -2.73
N GLY A 55 -7.28 -5.07 -1.59
CA GLY A 55 -6.59 -4.83 -0.32
C GLY A 55 -5.10 -5.19 -0.39
N ALA A 56 -4.75 -6.29 -1.04
CA ALA A 56 -3.36 -6.68 -1.26
C ALA A 56 -2.62 -5.65 -2.14
N LEU A 57 -3.22 -5.19 -3.24
CA LEU A 57 -2.61 -4.18 -4.12
C LEU A 57 -2.32 -2.86 -3.37
N ILE A 58 -3.26 -2.42 -2.53
CA ILE A 58 -3.10 -1.22 -1.70
C ILE A 58 -2.03 -1.47 -0.63
N ALA A 59 -2.06 -2.62 0.04
CA ALA A 59 -1.07 -2.97 1.06
C ALA A 59 0.34 -3.04 0.46
N GLU A 60 0.54 -3.69 -0.69
CA GLU A 60 1.83 -3.76 -1.39
C GLU A 60 2.33 -2.39 -1.85
N SER A 61 1.41 -1.51 -2.25
CA SER A 61 1.70 -0.12 -2.57
C SER A 61 2.25 0.60 -1.33
N PHE A 62 1.56 0.53 -0.19
CA PHE A 62 1.91 1.27 1.02
C PHE A 62 3.03 0.64 1.88
N ALA A 63 3.21 -0.68 1.87
CA ALA A 63 4.02 -1.42 2.84
C ALA A 63 5.54 -1.40 2.61
N GLY A 64 6.06 -0.72 1.59
CA GLY A 64 7.52 -0.53 1.51
C GLY A 64 8.07 0.20 0.31
N ARG A 65 7.41 0.13 -0.85
CA ARG A 65 7.98 0.71 -2.08
C ARG A 65 8.00 2.24 -2.08
N PHE A 66 6.94 2.90 -1.60
CA PHE A 66 6.93 4.36 -1.52
C PHE A 66 7.93 4.90 -0.50
N TRP A 67 7.96 4.33 0.70
CA TRP A 67 8.86 4.79 1.76
C TRP A 67 10.34 4.62 1.40
N THR A 68 10.74 3.48 0.85
CA THR A 68 12.14 3.26 0.43
C THR A 68 12.56 4.22 -0.68
N ILE A 69 11.71 4.46 -1.68
CA ILE A 69 12.02 5.37 -2.79
C ILE A 69 12.13 6.82 -2.27
N THR A 70 11.19 7.27 -1.44
CA THR A 70 11.23 8.63 -0.87
C THR A 70 12.48 8.86 -0.02
N ILE A 71 12.86 7.90 0.82
CA ILE A 71 14.08 8.02 1.66
C ILE A 71 15.33 8.01 0.78
N ALA A 72 15.40 7.13 -0.22
CA ALA A 72 16.55 7.06 -1.14
C ALA A 72 16.74 8.36 -1.92
N SER A 73 15.65 8.97 -2.42
CA SER A 73 15.71 10.26 -3.11
C SER A 73 16.21 11.40 -2.20
N LEU A 74 15.70 11.47 -0.95
CA LEU A 74 16.15 12.49 0.01
C LEU A 74 17.64 12.35 0.37
N ILE A 75 18.13 11.12 0.55
CA ILE A 75 19.56 10.87 0.81
C ILE A 75 20.41 11.30 -0.39
N TYR A 76 19.97 10.96 -1.60
CA TYR A 76 20.69 11.32 -2.82
C TYR A 76 20.83 12.84 -2.99
N ASP A 77 19.74 13.59 -2.78
CA ASP A 77 19.75 15.05 -2.87
C ASP A 77 20.73 15.66 -1.85
N LEU A 78 20.67 15.21 -0.59
CA LEU A 78 21.58 15.69 0.48
C LEU A 78 23.06 15.44 0.18
N VAL A 79 23.40 14.23 -0.31
CA VAL A 79 24.77 13.87 -0.69
C VAL A 79 25.27 14.75 -1.84
N CYS A 80 24.40 15.01 -2.82
CA CYS A 80 24.72 15.86 -3.96
C CYS A 80 25.01 17.31 -3.51
N TYR A 81 24.13 17.89 -2.67
CA TYR A 81 24.32 19.24 -2.13
C TYR A 81 25.63 19.39 -1.34
N SER A 82 25.95 18.42 -0.47
CA SER A 82 27.19 18.44 0.34
C SER A 82 28.44 18.44 -0.54
N THR A 83 28.43 17.59 -1.58
CA THR A 83 29.53 17.47 -2.53
C THR A 83 29.74 18.76 -3.33
N ILE A 84 28.65 19.40 -3.78
CA ILE A 84 28.69 20.69 -4.50
C ILE A 84 29.23 21.82 -3.61
N PHE A 85 28.85 21.85 -2.33
CA PHE A 85 29.34 22.86 -1.40
C PHE A 85 30.86 22.77 -1.18
N SER A 86 31.37 21.54 -1.01
CA SER A 86 32.81 21.31 -0.84
C SER A 86 33.63 21.76 -2.06
N TYR A 87 33.14 21.51 -3.28
CA TYR A 87 33.79 21.99 -4.50
C TYR A 87 33.78 23.52 -4.64
N ASN A 88 32.68 24.18 -4.25
CA ASN A 88 32.59 25.64 -4.28
C ASN A 88 33.59 26.32 -3.32
N ILE A 89 33.75 25.79 -2.09
CA ILE A 89 34.74 26.29 -1.12
C ILE A 89 36.16 26.16 -1.66
N PHE A 90 36.50 25.01 -2.25
CA PHE A 90 37.84 24.74 -2.78
C PHE A 90 38.18 25.66 -3.95
N PHE A 91 37.21 25.89 -4.85
CA PHE A 91 37.38 26.79 -5.99
C PHE A 91 37.63 28.24 -5.56
N LEU A 92 36.92 28.73 -4.53
CA LEU A 92 37.16 30.06 -3.97
C LEU A 92 38.55 30.18 -3.34
N HIS A 93 39.00 29.15 -2.62
CA HIS A 93 40.33 29.12 -2.03
C HIS A 93 41.43 29.16 -3.11
N LEU A 94 41.27 28.39 -4.19
CA LEU A 94 42.20 28.41 -5.33
C LEU A 94 42.23 29.77 -6.03
N LYS A 95 41.06 30.40 -6.21
CA LYS A 95 40.94 31.73 -6.84
C LYS A 95 41.61 32.82 -6.01
N PHE A 96 41.45 32.77 -4.69
CA PHE A 96 42.14 33.67 -3.75
C PHE A 96 43.65 33.48 -3.78
N TYR A 97 44.13 32.22 -3.74
CA TYR A 97 45.56 31.90 -3.81
C TYR A 97 46.19 32.42 -5.11
N LEU A 98 45.51 32.24 -6.25
CA LEU A 98 45.98 32.72 -7.54
C LEU A 98 46.03 34.26 -7.62
N SER A 99 44.99 34.96 -7.12
CA SER A 99 44.97 36.43 -7.09
C SER A 99 46.10 37.02 -6.23
N VAL A 100 46.38 36.43 -5.06
CA VAL A 100 47.50 36.86 -4.20
C VAL A 100 48.86 36.59 -4.86
N LYS A 101 48.99 35.47 -5.58
CA LYS A 101 50.23 35.13 -6.29
C LYS A 101 50.49 36.04 -7.49
N LEU A 102 49.44 36.44 -8.22
CA LEU A 102 49.53 37.39 -9.33
C LEU A 102 49.80 38.83 -8.88
N MET A 103 49.39 39.25 -7.69
CA MET A 103 49.67 40.60 -7.17
C MET A 103 51.11 40.77 -6.64
N LYS A 104 51.82 39.65 -6.42
CA LYS A 104 53.23 39.62 -5.97
C LYS A 104 54.24 39.30 -7.09
N ALA A 105 53.76 39.04 -8.30
CA ALA A 105 54.57 38.85 -9.50
C ALA A 105 54.57 40.14 -10.32
#